data_AF-A0A516GV69-F1
#
_entry.id   AF-A0A516GV69-F1
#
_cell.length_a   1.000
_cell.length_b   1.000
_cell.length_c   1.000
_cell.angle_alpha   90.00
_cell.angle_beta   90.00
_cell.angle_gamma   90.00
#
_symmetry.space_group_name_H-M   'P 1'
#
loop_
_entity.id
_entity.type
_entity.pdbx_description
1 polymer ?
#
loop_
_entity_poly.entity_id
_entity_poly.type
_entity_poly.pdbx_seq_one_letter_code
_entity_poly.pdbx_strand_id
1 'polypeptide(L)'
;MEVHSLPKQPNTLISYLRVGRLLYYALSLFILESWVYWLQLKSAFLQSNLWVQAFWLWCFMFSFVHIFLVLMDGWSRYQNYKRAKDQFFEYGFRKRIAANYITSKCQREAAIVAARELGIEDKVMAYYKQCGVKWFHYVPYFMIKDPYFLFKKAFWSRTFLEGNYVSKFNYKALQFKLNS
;
A
#
# COMPACT_ATOMS: atom_id res chain seq x y z
N MET A 1 -21.26 4.05 -18.53
CA MET A 1 -21.42 2.58 -18.41
C MET A 1 -22.52 2.39 -17.40
N GLU A 2 -23.69 1.96 -17.82
CA GLU A 2 -24.74 1.56 -16.88
C GLU A 2 -24.22 0.32 -16.16
N VAL A 3 -23.87 0.49 -14.88
CA VAL A 3 -23.43 -0.63 -14.05
C VAL A 3 -24.69 -1.42 -13.70
N HIS A 4 -25.09 -2.33 -14.60
CA HIS A 4 -26.33 -3.10 -14.45
C HIS A 4 -26.28 -4.08 -13.26
N SER A 5 -25.08 -4.41 -12.76
CA SER A 5 -24.91 -5.18 -11.54
C SER A 5 -23.53 -4.95 -10.94
N LEU A 6 -23.46 -4.90 -9.60
CA LEU A 6 -22.20 -4.85 -8.86
C LEU A 6 -21.90 -6.23 -8.25
N PRO A 7 -20.65 -6.71 -8.31
CA PRO A 7 -20.22 -7.89 -7.56
C PRO A 7 -20.46 -7.71 -6.06
N LYS A 8 -20.47 -8.82 -5.31
CA LYS A 8 -20.64 -8.80 -3.86
C LYS A 8 -19.58 -7.93 -3.19
N GLN A 9 -20.03 -6.82 -2.59
CA GLN A 9 -19.12 -5.88 -1.95
C GLN A 9 -18.65 -6.46 -0.60
N PRO A 10 -17.33 -6.60 -0.39
CA PRO A 10 -16.80 -7.09 0.86
C PRO A 10 -16.99 -6.07 1.99
N ASN A 11 -16.74 -6.51 3.23
CA ASN A 11 -16.67 -5.58 4.34
C ASN A 11 -15.45 -4.64 4.18
N THR A 12 -15.55 -3.40 4.65
CA THR A 12 -14.49 -2.39 4.57
C THR A 12 -13.19 -2.88 5.20
N LEU A 13 -13.29 -3.60 6.32
CA LEU A 13 -12.16 -4.25 6.98
C LEU A 13 -11.44 -5.26 6.07
N ILE A 14 -12.20 -6.05 5.31
CA ILE A 14 -11.63 -7.06 4.39
C ILE A 14 -10.92 -6.36 3.23
N SER A 15 -11.51 -5.30 2.67
CA SER A 15 -10.85 -4.48 1.65
C SER A 15 -9.56 -3.87 2.19
N TYR A 16 -9.58 -3.34 3.42
CA TYR A 16 -8.41 -2.77 4.09
C TYR A 16 -7.28 -3.82 4.20
N LEU A 17 -7.60 -5.02 4.70
CA LEU A 17 -6.63 -6.11 4.85
C LEU A 17 -6.06 -6.58 3.50
N ARG A 18 -6.90 -6.67 2.46
CA ARG A 18 -6.47 -7.08 1.12
C ARG A 18 -5.49 -6.08 0.49
N VAL A 19 -5.79 -4.79 0.61
CA VAL A 19 -4.91 -3.72 0.11
C VAL A 19 -3.58 -3.71 0.84
N GLY A 20 -3.59 -3.90 2.15
CA GLY A 20 -2.40 -3.88 3.01
C GLY A 20 -1.59 -5.18 3.07
N ARG A 21 -1.96 -6.25 2.35
CA ARG A 21 -1.38 -7.60 2.52
C ARG A 21 0.15 -7.64 2.59
N LEU A 22 0.83 -6.98 1.64
CA LEU A 22 2.29 -6.93 1.59
C LEU A 22 2.90 -6.11 2.76
N LEU A 23 2.19 -5.08 3.17
CA LEU A 23 2.60 -4.21 4.27
C LEU A 23 2.47 -4.91 5.61
N TYR A 24 1.48 -5.79 5.79
CA TYR A 24 1.40 -6.60 7.01
C TYR A 24 2.57 -7.59 7.12
N TYR A 25 3.04 -8.17 6.02
CA TYR A 25 4.26 -8.98 6.07
C TYR A 25 5.49 -8.16 6.48
N ALA A 26 5.63 -6.95 5.93
CA ALA A 26 6.71 -6.03 6.33
C ALA A 26 6.57 -5.59 7.80
N LEU A 27 5.34 -5.33 8.26
CA LEU A 27 5.05 -4.95 9.64
C LEU A 27 5.44 -6.06 10.61
N SER A 28 5.04 -7.31 10.33
CA SER A 28 5.43 -8.47 11.13
C SER A 28 6.95 -8.63 11.19
N LEU A 29 7.64 -8.44 10.05
CA LEU A 29 9.09 -8.49 10.00
C LEU A 29 9.73 -7.42 10.91
N PHE A 30 9.33 -6.16 10.79
CA PHE A 30 9.88 -5.08 11.62
C PHE A 30 9.55 -5.23 13.12
N ILE A 31 8.39 -5.79 13.47
CA ILE A 31 8.07 -6.11 14.88
C ILE A 31 9.03 -7.18 15.41
N LEU A 32 9.28 -8.24 14.64
CA LEU A 32 10.21 -9.31 15.02
C LEU A 32 11.65 -8.80 15.10
N GLU A 33 12.09 -8.01 14.12
CA GLU A 33 13.41 -7.38 14.12
C GLU A 33 13.59 -6.46 15.32
N SER A 34 12.61 -5.60 15.62
CA SER A 34 12.64 -4.72 16.79
C SER A 34 12.71 -5.51 18.09
N TRP A 35 12.00 -6.63 18.20
CA TRP A 35 12.09 -7.52 19.35
C TRP A 35 13.49 -8.13 19.51
N VAL A 36 14.05 -8.67 18.43
CA VAL A 36 15.41 -9.26 18.43
C VAL A 36 16.46 -8.20 18.78
N TYR A 37 16.41 -7.03 18.14
CA TYR A 37 17.36 -5.95 18.41
C TYR A 37 17.24 -5.41 19.83
N TRP A 38 16.04 -5.40 20.41
CA TRP A 38 15.85 -5.05 21.82
C TRP A 38 16.56 -6.04 22.76
N LEU A 39 16.46 -7.35 22.49
CA LEU A 39 17.16 -8.36 23.29
C LEU A 39 18.68 -8.19 23.22
N GLN A 40 19.21 -7.94 22.01
CA GLN A 40 20.64 -7.72 21.81
C GLN A 40 21.11 -6.41 22.44
N LEU A 41 20.30 -5.35 22.37
CA LEU A 41 20.59 -4.09 23.04
C LEU A 41 20.63 -4.26 24.56
N LYS A 42 19.69 -5.01 25.16
CA LYS A 42 19.69 -5.32 26.59
C LYS A 42 20.93 -6.10 27.02
N SER A 43 21.36 -7.08 26.21
CA SER A 43 22.60 -7.82 26.46
C SER A 43 23.83 -6.90 26.36
N ALA A 44 23.88 -6.03 25.35
CA ALA A 44 24.99 -5.11 25.14
C ALA A 44 25.16 -4.10 26.28
N PHE A 45 24.07 -3.64 26.90
CA PHE A 45 24.14 -2.75 28.07
C PHE A 45 24.77 -3.39 29.30
N LEU A 46 24.66 -4.71 29.46
CA LEU A 46 25.17 -5.43 30.63
C LEU A 46 26.63 -5.88 30.47
N GLN A 47 27.07 -6.16 29.24
CA GLN A 47 28.31 -6.91 29.00
C GLN A 47 29.24 -6.29 27.95
N SER A 48 28.87 -5.20 27.26
CA SER A 48 29.59 -4.73 26.07
C SER A 48 30.02 -3.27 26.12
N ASN A 49 30.97 -2.92 25.26
CA ASN A 49 31.48 -1.56 25.06
C ASN A 49 30.44 -0.64 24.41
N LEU A 50 30.62 0.67 24.60
CA LEU A 50 29.74 1.73 24.06
C LEU A 50 29.46 1.61 22.55
N TRP A 51 30.45 1.19 21.75
CA TRP A 51 30.28 1.01 20.30
C TRP A 51 29.24 -0.05 19.94
N VAL A 52 29.26 -1.18 20.66
CA VAL A 52 28.31 -2.28 20.44
C VAL A 52 26.91 -1.86 20.89
N GLN A 53 26.81 -1.11 22.00
CA GLN A 53 25.55 -0.53 22.46
C GLN A 53 24.97 0.44 21.42
N ALA A 54 25.80 1.34 20.88
CA ALA A 54 25.38 2.30 19.86
C ALA A 54 24.92 1.62 18.57
N PHE A 55 25.61 0.56 18.13
CA PHE A 55 25.22 -0.24 16.96
C PHE A 55 23.84 -0.89 17.15
N TRP A 56 23.61 -1.59 18.26
CA TRP A 56 22.33 -2.22 18.53
C TRP A 56 21.20 -1.22 18.75
N LEU A 57 21.50 -0.07 19.37
CA LEU A 57 20.56 1.03 19.52
C LEU A 57 20.14 1.58 18.15
N TRP A 58 21.09 1.77 17.23
CA TRP A 58 20.80 2.18 15.86
C TRP A 58 19.91 1.17 15.13
N CYS A 59 20.24 -0.12 15.18
CA CYS A 59 19.42 -1.18 14.59
C CYS A 59 18.00 -1.22 15.17
N PHE A 60 17.88 -1.12 16.49
CA PHE A 60 16.59 -1.07 17.18
C PHE A 60 15.75 0.13 16.72
N MET A 61 16.33 1.33 16.75
CA MET A 61 15.67 2.56 16.34
C MET A 61 15.26 2.52 14.87
N PHE A 62 16.12 1.99 14.00
CA PHE A 62 15.80 1.78 12.60
C PHE A 62 14.54 0.93 12.44
N SER A 63 14.52 -0.29 12.99
CA SER A 63 13.37 -1.20 12.86
C SER A 63 12.11 -0.61 13.52
N PHE A 64 12.25 0.01 14.69
CA PHE A 64 11.14 0.57 15.44
C PHE A 64 10.44 1.72 14.68
N VAL A 65 11.21 2.63 14.08
CA VAL A 65 10.65 3.71 13.25
C VAL A 65 9.92 3.14 12.03
N HIS A 66 10.45 2.08 11.41
CA HIS A 66 9.84 1.47 10.23
C HIS A 66 8.46 0.86 10.49
N ILE A 67 8.17 0.41 11.71
CA ILE A 67 6.81 -0.02 12.11
C ILE A 67 5.80 1.08 11.80
N PHE A 68 6.08 2.33 12.22
CA PHE A 68 5.20 3.47 11.98
C PHE A 68 5.11 3.82 10.48
N LEU A 69 6.24 3.78 9.77
CA LEU A 69 6.27 4.06 8.33
C LEU A 69 5.40 3.07 7.54
N VAL A 70 5.46 1.79 7.88
CA VAL A 70 4.64 0.76 7.23
C VAL A 70 3.16 0.96 7.51
N LEU A 71 2.78 1.33 8.74
CA LEU A 71 1.40 1.65 9.08
C LEU A 71 0.89 2.87 8.31
N MET A 72 1.71 3.92 8.21
CA MET A 72 1.37 5.12 7.44
C MET A 72 1.24 4.83 5.94
N ASP A 73 2.14 4.02 5.36
CA ASP A 73 2.01 3.62 3.95
C ASP A 73 0.74 2.77 3.74
N GLY A 74 0.38 1.88 4.68
CA GLY A 74 -0.87 1.12 4.63
C GLY A 74 -2.11 2.00 4.60
N TRP A 75 -2.14 3.04 5.43
CA TRP A 75 -3.20 4.04 5.40
C TRP A 75 -3.26 4.74 4.02
N SER A 76 -2.11 5.19 3.51
CA SER A 76 -1.99 5.83 2.20
C SER A 76 -2.48 4.94 1.04
N ARG A 77 -2.13 3.65 1.06
CA ARG A 77 -2.62 2.67 0.06
C ARG A 77 -4.13 2.49 0.14
N TYR A 78 -4.70 2.49 1.34
CA TYR A 78 -6.15 2.42 1.51
C TYR A 78 -6.87 3.66 0.96
N GLN A 79 -6.29 4.86 1.12
CA GLN A 79 -6.83 6.07 0.47
C GLN A 79 -6.80 5.96 -1.06
N ASN A 80 -5.68 5.45 -1.61
CA ASN A 80 -5.53 5.20 -3.03
C ASN A 80 -6.56 4.19 -3.56
N TYR A 81 -6.84 3.13 -2.80
CA TYR A 81 -7.90 2.15 -3.11
C TYR A 81 -9.27 2.83 -3.18
N LYS A 82 -9.66 3.63 -2.17
CA LYS A 82 -10.95 4.34 -2.17
C LYS A 82 -11.09 5.25 -3.39
N ARG A 83 -10.04 6.02 -3.70
CA ARG A 83 -9.99 6.92 -4.87
C ARG A 83 -10.08 6.16 -6.19
N ALA A 84 -9.31 5.07 -6.33
CA ALA A 84 -9.32 4.25 -7.54
C ALA A 84 -10.71 3.64 -7.77
N LYS A 85 -11.35 3.13 -6.70
CA LYS A 85 -12.68 2.54 -6.76
C LYS A 85 -13.73 3.55 -7.23
N ASP A 86 -13.73 4.76 -6.68
CA ASP A 86 -14.65 5.83 -7.11
C ASP A 86 -14.43 6.19 -8.58
N GLN A 87 -13.17 6.38 -9.00
CA GLN A 87 -12.84 6.72 -10.38
C GLN A 87 -13.22 5.62 -11.37
N PHE A 88 -12.99 4.37 -11.02
CA PHE A 88 -13.38 3.23 -11.86
C PHE A 88 -14.90 3.05 -11.93
N PHE A 89 -15.61 3.33 -10.84
CA PHE A 89 -17.07 3.27 -10.83
C PHE A 89 -17.68 4.39 -11.68
N GLU A 90 -17.20 5.62 -11.53
CA GLU A 90 -17.73 6.81 -12.21
C GLU A 90 -17.44 6.80 -13.71
N TYR A 91 -16.23 6.39 -14.11
CA TYR A 91 -15.76 6.52 -15.49
C TYR A 91 -15.57 5.20 -16.23
N GLY A 92 -15.77 4.07 -15.56
CA GLY A 92 -15.40 2.75 -16.05
C GLY A 92 -13.89 2.55 -16.14
N PHE A 93 -13.47 1.48 -16.81
CA PHE A 93 -12.05 1.23 -17.06
C PHE A 93 -11.47 2.28 -18.03
N ARG A 94 -10.57 3.13 -17.52
CA ARG A 94 -9.74 4.02 -18.34
C ARG A 94 -8.27 3.81 -18.04
N LYS A 95 -7.45 3.66 -19.10
CA LYS A 95 -5.99 3.47 -19.00
C LYS A 95 -5.32 4.56 -18.17
N ARG A 96 -5.75 5.82 -18.31
CA ARG A 96 -5.23 6.97 -17.55
C ARG A 96 -5.44 6.83 -16.04
N ILE A 97 -6.57 6.27 -15.60
CA ILE A 97 -6.84 6.03 -14.18
C ILE A 97 -5.90 4.93 -13.67
N ALA A 98 -5.81 3.81 -14.38
CA ALA A 98 -4.92 2.71 -14.01
C ALA A 98 -3.43 3.12 -14.01
N ALA A 99 -3.03 4.00 -14.92
CA ALA A 99 -1.66 4.52 -15.03
C ALA A 99 -1.21 5.28 -13.77
N ASN A 100 -2.11 6.00 -13.09
CA ASN A 100 -1.78 6.73 -11.85
C ASN A 100 -1.25 5.81 -10.74
N TYR A 101 -1.63 4.53 -10.78
CA TYR A 101 -1.29 3.53 -9.77
C TYR A 101 -0.25 2.52 -10.27
N ILE A 102 0.36 2.71 -11.45
CA ILE A 102 1.29 1.73 -12.02
C ILE A 102 2.65 1.71 -11.31
N THR A 103 2.98 2.79 -10.62
CA THR A 103 4.32 3.13 -10.16
C THR A 103 4.90 2.15 -9.13
N SER A 104 4.17 1.81 -8.06
CA SER A 104 4.64 0.87 -7.03
C SER A 104 3.74 -0.36 -6.90
N LYS A 105 4.29 -1.47 -6.41
CA LYS A 105 3.53 -2.73 -6.24
C LYS A 105 2.32 -2.52 -5.33
N CYS A 106 2.48 -1.84 -4.20
CA CYS A 106 1.40 -1.56 -3.26
C CYS A 106 0.32 -0.63 -3.86
N GLN A 107 0.70 0.31 -4.73
CA GLN A 107 -0.25 1.13 -5.51
C GLN A 107 -1.05 0.30 -6.51
N ARG A 108 -0.38 -0.59 -7.25
CA ARG A 108 -1.02 -1.49 -8.22
C ARG A 108 -1.99 -2.44 -7.53
N GLU A 109 -1.60 -3.03 -6.40
CA GLU A 109 -2.49 -3.89 -5.61
C GLU A 109 -3.73 -3.13 -5.14
N ALA A 110 -3.59 -1.87 -4.68
CA ALA A 110 -4.74 -1.05 -4.30
C ALA A 110 -5.72 -0.84 -5.48
N ALA A 111 -5.20 -0.58 -6.69
CA ALA A 111 -6.01 -0.43 -7.89
C ALA A 111 -6.64 -1.75 -8.36
N ILE A 112 -5.92 -2.87 -8.25
CA ILE A 112 -6.42 -4.21 -8.60
C ILE A 112 -7.54 -4.62 -7.64
N VAL A 113 -7.39 -4.41 -6.33
CA VAL A 113 -8.44 -4.71 -5.36
C VAL A 113 -9.69 -3.86 -5.63
N ALA A 114 -9.52 -2.57 -5.94
CA ALA A 114 -10.63 -1.71 -6.35
C ALA A 114 -11.32 -2.23 -7.63
N ALA A 115 -10.54 -2.63 -8.63
CA ALA A 115 -11.04 -3.17 -9.89
C ALA A 115 -11.77 -4.51 -9.73
N ARG A 116 -11.25 -5.40 -8.87
CA ARG A 116 -11.87 -6.69 -8.50
C ARG A 116 -13.23 -6.49 -7.88
N GLU A 117 -13.35 -5.56 -6.95
CA GLU A 117 -14.63 -5.25 -6.30
C GLU A 117 -15.65 -4.61 -7.25
N LEU A 118 -15.23 -4.14 -8.42
CA LEU A 118 -16.08 -3.61 -9.48
C LEU A 118 -16.25 -4.55 -10.67
N GLY A 119 -15.64 -5.75 -10.64
CA GLY A 119 -15.73 -6.72 -11.74
C GLY A 119 -14.95 -6.34 -13.00
N ILE A 120 -13.97 -5.45 -12.90
CA ILE A 120 -13.12 -4.99 -14.01
C ILE A 120 -11.64 -5.31 -13.82
N GLU A 121 -11.32 -6.25 -12.93
CA GLU A 121 -9.95 -6.68 -12.62
C GLU A 121 -9.17 -7.08 -13.88
N ASP A 122 -9.76 -7.90 -14.75
CA ASP A 122 -9.11 -8.41 -15.96
C ASP A 122 -8.62 -7.27 -16.87
N LYS A 123 -9.40 -6.20 -16.98
CA LYS A 123 -9.06 -5.02 -17.80
C LYS A 123 -7.85 -4.28 -17.22
N VAL A 124 -7.80 -4.12 -15.90
CA VAL A 124 -6.68 -3.47 -15.21
C VAL A 124 -5.41 -4.32 -15.27
N MET A 125 -5.54 -5.63 -15.03
CA MET A 125 -4.42 -6.56 -15.13
C MET A 125 -3.86 -6.66 -16.56
N ALA A 126 -4.72 -6.73 -17.58
CA ALA A 126 -4.30 -6.73 -18.97
C ALA A 126 -3.52 -5.46 -19.33
N TYR A 127 -3.96 -4.30 -18.85
CA TYR A 127 -3.25 -3.05 -19.04
C TYR A 127 -1.87 -3.02 -18.36
N TYR A 128 -1.78 -3.48 -17.11
CA TYR A 128 -0.48 -3.58 -16.43
C TYR A 128 0.47 -4.56 -17.13
N LYS A 129 -0.04 -5.68 -17.63
CA LYS A 129 0.74 -6.61 -18.45
C LYS A 129 1.22 -5.95 -19.75
N GLN A 130 0.36 -5.18 -20.43
CA GLN A 130 0.70 -4.43 -21.64
C GLN A 130 1.80 -3.38 -21.38
N CYS A 131 1.78 -2.72 -20.23
CA CYS A 131 2.81 -1.76 -19.83
C CYS A 131 4.13 -2.42 -19.37
N GLY A 132 4.26 -3.75 -19.47
CA GLY A 132 5.49 -4.46 -19.10
C GLY A 132 5.66 -4.67 -17.59
N VAL A 133 4.60 -4.53 -16.79
CA VAL A 133 4.65 -4.79 -15.35
C VAL A 133 4.83 -6.29 -15.12
N LYS A 134 6.06 -6.68 -14.73
CA LYS A 134 6.38 -8.04 -14.27
C LYS A 134 6.24 -8.16 -12.74
N TRP A 135 6.01 -9.39 -12.25
CA TRP A 135 5.77 -9.70 -10.83
C TRP A 135 6.92 -9.26 -9.89
N PHE A 136 8.15 -9.19 -10.42
CA PHE A 136 9.37 -8.79 -9.70
C PHE A 136 9.66 -7.28 -9.71
N HIS A 137 8.80 -6.42 -10.29
CA HIS A 137 8.92 -4.96 -10.15
C HIS A 137 8.48 -4.52 -8.74
N TYR A 138 9.25 -4.92 -7.74
CA TYR A 138 9.16 -4.46 -6.36
C TYR A 138 9.71 -3.04 -6.22
N VAL A 139 10.82 -2.76 -6.89
CA VAL A 139 11.45 -1.44 -6.90
C VAL A 139 10.83 -0.61 -8.03
N PRO A 140 10.23 0.53 -7.72
CA PRO A 140 9.79 1.47 -8.75
C PRO A 140 10.97 1.91 -9.62
N TYR A 141 10.79 1.94 -10.93
CA TYR A 141 11.84 2.37 -11.89
C TYR A 141 12.47 3.73 -11.57
N PHE A 142 11.78 4.61 -10.83
CA PHE A 142 12.32 5.91 -10.42
C PHE A 142 13.40 5.81 -9.34
N MET A 143 13.38 4.80 -8.46
CA MET A 143 14.40 4.64 -7.40
C MET A 143 15.76 4.24 -7.99
N ILE A 144 15.77 3.59 -9.15
CA ILE A 144 17.00 3.27 -9.90
C ILE A 144 17.59 4.53 -10.54
N LYS A 145 16.76 5.51 -10.90
CA LYS A 145 17.19 6.75 -11.56
C LYS A 145 17.57 7.87 -10.60
N ASP A 146 17.04 7.88 -9.37
CA ASP A 146 17.33 8.91 -8.37
C ASP A 146 17.36 8.32 -6.95
N PRO A 147 18.54 7.89 -6.45
CA PRO A 147 18.69 7.31 -5.12
C PRO A 147 18.50 8.33 -3.98
N TYR A 148 18.63 9.64 -4.25
CA TYR A 148 18.37 10.70 -3.26
C TYR A 148 16.89 11.07 -3.12
N PHE A 149 16.00 10.42 -3.87
CA PHE A 149 14.57 10.66 -3.84
C PHE A 149 13.93 10.41 -2.46
N LEU A 150 14.52 9.53 -1.63
CA LEU A 150 14.07 9.25 -0.26
C LEU A 150 14.09 10.50 0.64
N PHE A 151 14.90 11.51 0.32
CA PHE A 151 14.99 12.76 1.09
C PHE A 151 14.04 13.86 0.59
N LYS A 152 13.34 13.65 -0.54
CA LYS A 152 12.45 14.68 -1.09
C LYS A 152 11.14 14.72 -0.31
N LYS A 153 10.74 15.90 0.18
CA LYS A 153 9.46 16.12 0.89
C LYS A 153 8.24 15.61 0.10
N ALA A 154 8.31 15.69 -1.23
CA ALA A 154 7.29 15.15 -2.14
C ALA A 154 7.13 13.63 -2.05
N PHE A 155 8.21 12.87 -1.78
CA PHE A 155 8.17 11.44 -1.56
C PHE A 155 7.42 11.12 -0.27
N TRP A 156 7.76 11.80 0.83
CA TRP A 156 7.10 11.59 2.11
C TRP A 156 5.60 11.92 2.06
N SER A 157 5.26 13.03 1.38
CA SER A 157 3.86 13.43 1.22
C SER A 157 3.04 12.43 0.39
N ARG A 158 3.57 11.95 -0.75
CA ARG A 158 2.85 11.03 -1.64
C ARG A 158 2.90 9.56 -1.20
N THR A 159 3.89 9.18 -0.42
CA THR A 159 4.05 7.79 0.02
C THR A 159 3.35 7.57 1.35
N PHE A 160 3.55 8.45 2.33
CA PHE A 160 3.13 8.23 3.72
C PHE A 160 2.01 9.17 4.21
N LEU A 161 1.79 10.32 3.56
CA LEU A 161 0.84 11.35 4.02
C LEU A 161 -0.25 11.65 2.97
N GLU A 162 -0.75 10.62 2.29
CA GLU A 162 -1.89 10.79 1.40
C GLU A 162 -3.11 11.27 2.23
N GLY A 163 -3.70 12.39 1.82
CA GLY A 163 -4.84 12.98 2.52
C GLY A 163 -6.01 12.01 2.64
N ASN A 164 -6.80 12.14 3.72
CA ASN A 164 -7.99 11.30 3.89
C ASN A 164 -8.97 11.54 2.75
N TYR A 165 -9.15 10.52 1.91
CA TYR A 165 -10.08 10.53 0.82
C TYR A 165 -11.42 9.95 1.28
N VAL A 166 -12.46 10.77 1.31
CA VAL A 166 -13.82 10.30 1.61
C VAL A 166 -14.42 9.69 0.35
N SER A 167 -14.84 8.42 0.43
CA SER A 167 -15.51 7.74 -0.68
C SER A 167 -16.78 8.50 -1.06
N LYS A 168 -16.93 8.80 -2.36
CA LYS A 168 -18.11 9.45 -2.92
C LYS A 168 -19.34 8.54 -2.87
N PHE A 169 -19.12 7.23 -2.97
CA PHE A 169 -20.19 6.25 -3.15
C PHE A 169 -20.27 5.26 -1.98
N ASN A 170 -21.49 4.98 -1.53
CA ASN A 170 -21.76 3.86 -0.62
C ASN A 170 -22.04 2.59 -1.46
N TYR A 171 -20.98 1.83 -1.73
CA TYR A 171 -21.06 0.65 -2.59
C TYR A 171 -21.98 -0.46 -2.08
N LYS A 172 -22.15 -0.62 -0.76
CA LYS A 172 -23.09 -1.63 -0.21
C LYS A 172 -24.54 -1.23 -0.50
N ALA A 173 -24.87 0.05 -0.31
CA ALA A 173 -26.20 0.57 -0.63
C ALA A 173 -26.47 0.55 -2.15
N LEU A 174 -25.47 0.87 -2.97
CA LEU A 174 -25.58 0.79 -4.43
C LEU A 174 -25.74 -0.64 -4.92
N GLN A 175 -25.02 -1.59 -4.34
CA GLN A 175 -25.16 -3.01 -4.69
C GLN A 175 -26.58 -3.49 -4.43
N PHE A 176 -27.18 -3.13 -3.28
CA PHE A 176 -28.56 -3.49 -2.98
C PHE A 176 -29.53 -2.90 -4.01
N LYS A 177 -29.36 -1.62 -4.40
CA LYS A 177 -30.22 -0.95 -5.39
C LYS A 177 -30.08 -1.47 -6.82
N LEU A 178 -28.88 -1.92 -7.21
CA LEU A 178 -28.61 -2.39 -8.58
C LEU A 178 -28.95 -3.88 -8.76
N ASN A 179 -28.99 -4.64 -7.67
CA ASN A 179 -29.31 -6.06 -7.70
C ASN A 179 -30.76 -6.35 -7.23
N SER A 180 -31.53 -5.31 -6.86
CA SER A 180 -32.97 -5.34 -6.59
C SER A 180 -33.76 -5.05 -7.85
#